data_AF-A0A3L8CBJ0-F1
#
_entry.id   AF-A0A3L8CBJ0-F1
#
_cell.length_a   1.000
_cell.length_b   1.000
_cell.length_c   1.000
_cell.angle_alpha   90.00
_cell.angle_beta   90.00
_cell.angle_gamma   90.00
#
_symmetry.space_group_name_H-M   'P 1'
#
loop_
_entity.id
_entity.type
_entity.pdbx_description
1 polymer ?
#
loop_
_entity_poly.entity_id
_entity_poly.type
_entity_poly.pdbx_seq_one_letter_code
_entity_poly.pdbx_strand_id
1 'polypeptide(L)'
;AIGADWANSARGFMFAIGCIQSQSCHTNKCPTGVATQDTLRQRALVVPDKAQRVFNFHRNTLKALAEMLAAAGLEHPSQLSAKHLVRRMSATEIKLFSQLHVFLKPGELLTGEVNGEFYSRMWQMARADSFEPNEVAAA
;
A
#
# COMPACT_ATOMS: atom_id res chain seq x y z
N ALA A 1 -2.88 8.27 3.11
CA ALA A 1 -2.78 9.38 2.13
C ALA A 1 -3.49 9.06 0.80
N ILE A 2 -3.24 7.91 0.17
CA ILE A 2 -4.00 7.46 -1.02
C ILE A 2 -5.27 6.65 -0.70
N GLY A 3 -5.63 6.50 0.59
CA GLY A 3 -6.90 5.89 1.02
C GLY A 3 -6.80 4.62 1.87
N ALA A 4 -5.61 4.08 2.13
CA ALA A 4 -5.47 2.89 2.98
C ALA A 4 -5.57 3.21 4.49
N ASP A 5 -6.34 2.40 5.23
CA ASP A 5 -6.42 2.46 6.69
C ASP A 5 -5.26 1.73 7.39
N TRP A 6 -4.65 0.77 6.70
CA TRP A 6 -3.53 -0.04 7.20
C TRP A 6 -2.64 -0.51 6.05
N ALA A 7 -1.40 -0.85 6.37
CA ALA A 7 -0.44 -1.38 5.40
C ALA A 7 0.34 -2.55 6.02
N ASN A 8 0.56 -3.61 5.24
CA ASN A 8 1.34 -4.76 5.66
C ASN A 8 2.71 -4.76 5.00
N SER A 9 3.72 -5.22 5.74
CA SER A 9 5.04 -5.47 5.20
C SER A 9 5.41 -6.93 5.43
N ALA A 10 5.31 -7.77 4.40
CA ALA A 10 5.79 -9.15 4.51
C ALA A 10 7.32 -9.19 4.37
N ARG A 11 7.83 -8.56 3.31
CA ARG A 11 9.25 -8.66 2.94
C ARG A 11 10.19 -8.02 3.97
N GLY A 12 9.81 -6.88 4.55
CA GLY A 12 10.58 -6.24 5.61
C GLY A 12 10.72 -7.15 6.84
N PHE A 13 9.63 -7.79 7.25
CA PHE A 13 9.65 -8.76 8.35
C PHE A 13 10.42 -10.04 8.02
N MET A 14 10.38 -10.51 6.76
CA MET A 14 11.24 -11.60 6.30
C MET A 14 12.73 -11.25 6.43
N PHE A 15 13.13 -10.01 6.13
CA PHE A 15 14.51 -9.58 6.39
C PHE A 15 14.83 -9.51 7.88
N ALA A 16 13.92 -8.94 8.67
CA ALA A 16 14.09 -8.80 10.12
C ALA A 16 14.27 -10.17 10.80
N ILE A 17 13.52 -11.19 10.39
CA ILE A 17 13.66 -12.54 10.92
C ILE A 17 14.95 -13.23 10.43
N GLY A 18 15.48 -12.89 9.26
CA GLY A 18 16.78 -13.40 8.77
C GLY A 18 16.81 -13.89 7.31
N CYS A 19 15.88 -13.50 6.46
CA CYS A 19 15.99 -13.72 5.02
C CYS A 19 17.21 -12.98 4.47
N ILE A 20 17.95 -13.63 3.58
CA ILE A 20 19.12 -13.06 2.89
C ILE A 20 18.93 -12.99 1.37
N GLN A 21 17.68 -13.11 0.90
CA GLN A 21 17.33 -13.19 -0.53
C GLN A 21 18.05 -14.31 -1.30
N SER A 22 18.20 -15.50 -0.72
CA SER A 22 18.78 -16.62 -1.46
C SER A 22 17.92 -17.07 -2.66
N GLN A 23 16.65 -16.67 -2.71
CA GLN A 23 15.66 -17.06 -3.73
C GLN A 23 15.40 -18.58 -3.83
N SER A 24 15.88 -19.36 -2.85
CA SER A 24 15.66 -20.81 -2.75
C SER A 24 14.38 -21.19 -2.00
N CYS A 25 13.44 -20.27 -1.81
CA CYS A 25 12.28 -20.48 -0.94
C CYS A 25 11.41 -21.67 -1.38
N HIS A 26 11.27 -21.88 -2.69
CA HIS A 26 10.44 -22.93 -3.28
C HIS A 26 11.10 -24.33 -3.27
N THR A 27 12.41 -24.41 -3.02
CA THR A 27 13.18 -25.68 -3.11
C THR A 27 13.26 -26.42 -1.78
N ASN A 28 12.63 -25.88 -0.72
CA ASN A 28 12.79 -26.33 0.66
C ASN A 28 14.22 -26.19 1.22
N LYS A 29 15.15 -25.54 0.50
CA LYS A 29 16.58 -25.40 0.88
C LYS A 29 16.95 -23.99 1.36
N CYS A 30 16.03 -23.29 2.03
CA CYS A 30 16.33 -21.98 2.61
C CYS A 30 17.53 -22.09 3.58
N PRO A 31 18.63 -21.35 3.36
CA PRO A 31 19.84 -21.48 4.17
C PRO A 31 19.69 -20.89 5.57
N THR A 32 18.71 -20.00 5.78
CA THR A 32 18.49 -19.32 7.07
C THR A 32 17.30 -19.87 7.85
N GLY A 33 16.72 -20.99 7.40
CA GLY A 33 15.62 -21.66 8.10
C GLY A 33 14.25 -20.99 7.98
N VAL A 34 14.15 -19.82 7.33
CA VAL A 34 12.91 -19.03 7.24
C VAL A 34 11.81 -19.73 6.41
N ALA A 35 12.17 -20.26 5.24
CA ALA A 35 11.23 -20.87 4.29
C ALA A 35 11.63 -22.32 3.99
N THR A 36 11.48 -23.19 4.98
CA THR A 36 11.81 -24.63 4.87
C THR A 36 11.04 -25.43 5.91
N GLN A 37 10.75 -26.70 5.58
CA GLN A 37 10.21 -27.73 6.46
C GLN A 37 11.31 -28.68 6.98
N ASP A 38 12.56 -28.46 6.59
CA ASP A 38 13.73 -29.21 7.07
C ASP A 38 14.07 -28.78 8.52
N THR A 39 13.93 -29.73 9.46
CA THR A 39 14.14 -29.48 10.89
C THR A 39 15.57 -29.11 11.23
N LEU A 40 16.58 -29.55 10.45
CA LEU A 40 17.97 -29.15 10.67
C LEU A 40 18.18 -27.68 10.29
N ARG A 41 17.55 -27.23 9.20
CA ARG A 41 17.64 -25.83 8.75
C ARG A 41 16.85 -24.89 9.64
N GLN A 42 15.69 -25.31 10.13
CA GLN A 42 14.87 -24.51 11.06
C GLN A 42 15.60 -24.21 12.37
N ARG A 43 16.63 -24.98 12.77
CA ARG A 43 17.49 -24.66 13.94
C ARG A 43 18.18 -23.30 13.84
N ALA A 44 18.33 -22.74 12.63
CA ALA A 44 18.84 -21.38 12.44
C ALA A 44 17.87 -20.28 12.97
N LEU A 45 16.60 -20.61 13.17
CA LEU A 45 15.58 -19.73 13.75
C LEU A 45 15.60 -19.79 15.29
N VAL A 46 16.62 -19.20 15.90
CA VAL A 46 16.69 -19.04 17.35
C VAL A 46 15.61 -18.05 17.81
N VAL A 47 14.46 -18.55 18.26
CA VAL A 47 13.23 -17.75 18.48
C VAL A 47 13.46 -16.50 19.35
N PRO A 48 14.12 -16.55 20.52
CA PRO A 48 14.33 -15.35 21.34
C PRO A 48 15.13 -14.26 20.61
N ASP A 49 16.18 -14.63 19.87
CA ASP A 49 16.99 -13.71 19.07
C ASP A 49 16.18 -13.11 17.91
N LYS A 50 15.51 -13.97 17.13
CA LYS A 50 14.76 -13.51 15.95
C LYS A 50 13.56 -12.64 16.33
N ALA A 51 12.88 -12.96 17.43
CA ALA A 51 11.79 -12.17 17.96
C ALA A 51 12.24 -10.75 18.32
N GLN A 52 13.39 -10.60 19.00
CA GLN A 52 13.92 -9.28 19.34
C GLN A 52 14.24 -8.45 18.09
N ARG A 53 14.79 -9.06 17.04
CA ARG A 53 15.06 -8.39 15.76
C ARG A 53 13.78 -7.92 15.08
N VAL A 54 12.76 -8.77 15.03
CA VAL A 54 11.44 -8.44 14.47
C VAL A 54 10.77 -7.31 15.27
N PHE A 55 10.81 -7.37 16.60
CA PHE A 55 10.30 -6.31 17.47
C PHE A 55 11.00 -4.97 17.18
N ASN A 56 12.34 -4.97 17.12
CA ASN A 56 13.12 -3.76 16.84
C ASN A 56 12.81 -3.19 15.45
N PHE A 57 12.64 -4.05 14.44
CA PHE A 57 12.23 -3.63 13.10
C PHE A 57 10.87 -2.93 13.11
N HIS A 58 9.86 -3.53 13.74
CA HIS A 58 8.54 -2.92 13.83
C HIS A 58 8.56 -1.61 14.63
N ARG A 59 9.23 -1.59 15.79
CA ARG A 59 9.38 -0.39 16.62
C ARG A 59 10.01 0.76 15.83
N ASN A 60 11.10 0.50 15.11
CA ASN A 60 11.76 1.51 14.30
C ASN A 60 10.93 1.95 13.08
N THR A 61 10.13 1.05 12.52
CA THR A 61 9.16 1.39 11.46
C THR A 61 8.12 2.39 11.96
N LEU A 62 7.55 2.15 13.15
CA LEU A 62 6.60 3.09 13.77
C LEU A 62 7.26 4.42 14.16
N LYS A 63 8.50 4.38 14.65
CA LYS A 63 9.27 5.60 14.93
C LYS A 63 9.48 6.44 13.68
N ALA A 64 9.91 5.83 12.58
CA ALA A 64 10.12 6.53 11.31
C ALA A 64 8.80 7.10 10.75
N LEU A 65 7.68 6.36 10.89
CA LEU A 65 6.36 6.88 10.52
C LEU A 65 6.00 8.12 11.34
N ALA A 66 6.22 8.10 12.66
CA ALA A 66 5.95 9.25 13.53
C ALA A 66 6.81 10.46 13.15
N GLU A 67 8.11 10.26 12.86
CA GLU A 67 9.01 11.32 12.39
C GLU A 67 8.52 11.93 11.07
N MET A 68 8.08 11.10 10.11
CA MET A 68 7.52 11.58 8.84
C MET A 68 6.22 12.38 9.04
N LEU A 69 5.34 11.95 9.94
CA LEU A 69 4.10 12.68 10.25
C LEU A 69 4.40 14.02 10.92
N ALA A 70 5.28 14.04 11.91
CA ALA A 70 5.70 15.26 12.59
C ALA A 70 6.34 16.27 11.62
N ALA A 71 7.16 15.79 10.68
CA ALA A 71 7.74 16.63 9.63
C ALA A 71 6.67 17.24 8.69
N ALA A 72 5.54 16.57 8.53
CA ALA A 72 4.38 17.08 7.79
C ALA A 72 3.43 17.93 8.66
N GLY A 73 3.76 18.17 9.94
CA GLY A 73 2.90 18.90 10.88
C GLY A 73 1.66 18.11 11.32
N LEU A 74 1.73 16.78 11.30
CA LEU A 74 0.62 15.88 11.63
C LEU A 74 0.94 15.11 12.91
N GLU A 75 -0.10 14.88 13.70
CA GLU A 75 -0.03 14.13 14.97
C GLU A 75 -0.44 12.66 14.80
N HIS A 76 -1.25 12.36 13.78
CA HIS A 76 -1.80 11.02 13.57
C HIS A 76 -1.89 10.64 12.08
N PRO A 77 -1.63 9.36 11.69
CA PRO A 77 -1.72 8.92 10.30
C PRO A 77 -3.05 9.20 9.61
N SER A 78 -4.17 9.22 10.34
CA SER A 78 -5.50 9.52 9.77
C SER A 78 -5.63 10.95 9.24
N GLN A 79 -4.77 11.87 9.68
CA GLN A 79 -4.74 13.24 9.17
C GLN A 79 -4.07 13.33 7.78
N LEU A 80 -3.38 12.28 7.33
CA LEU A 80 -2.78 12.23 5.99
C LEU A 80 -3.85 12.25 4.90
N SER A 81 -3.92 13.36 4.18
CA SER A 81 -4.81 13.54 3.03
C SER A 81 -4.02 13.82 1.75
N ALA A 82 -4.71 13.84 0.61
CA ALA A 82 -4.14 14.07 -0.71
C ALA A 82 -3.34 15.37 -0.85
N LYS A 83 -3.64 16.38 -0.02
CA LYS A 83 -2.89 17.65 -0.02
C LYS A 83 -1.46 17.53 0.56
N HIS A 84 -1.17 16.46 1.29
CA HIS A 84 0.16 16.19 1.86
C HIS A 84 1.05 15.37 0.90
N LEU A 85 0.54 14.98 -0.27
CA LEU A 85 1.29 14.21 -1.26
C LEU A 85 1.57 15.03 -2.50
N VAL A 86 2.81 14.96 -2.95
CA VAL A 86 3.28 15.60 -4.17
C VAL A 86 3.65 14.50 -5.16
N ARG A 87 3.16 14.58 -6.39
CA ARG A 87 3.50 13.67 -7.48
C ARG A 87 4.17 14.43 -8.61
N ARG A 88 5.34 13.95 -9.01
CA ARG A 88 6.01 14.37 -10.25
C ARG A 88 5.33 13.67 -11.42
N MET A 89 4.76 14.46 -12.33
CA MET A 89 4.05 13.97 -13.52
C MET A 89 4.97 13.87 -14.73
N SER A 90 5.94 14.76 -14.83
CA SER A 90 6.97 14.77 -15.87
C SER A 90 8.29 15.34 -15.33
N ALA A 91 9.29 15.49 -16.20
CA ALA A 91 10.54 16.15 -15.82
C ALA A 91 10.31 17.58 -15.28
N THR A 92 9.32 18.29 -15.81
CA THR A 92 9.06 19.70 -15.54
C THR A 92 7.78 19.95 -14.73
N GLU A 93 6.92 18.95 -14.56
CA GLU A 93 5.61 19.12 -13.92
C GLU A 93 5.51 18.34 -12.60
N ILE A 94 5.11 19.06 -11.55
CA ILE A 94 4.81 18.53 -10.23
C ILE A 94 3.44 19.04 -9.82
N LYS A 95 2.58 18.15 -9.30
CA LYS A 95 1.24 18.47 -8.82
C LYS A 95 0.97 17.87 -7.45
N LEU A 96 0.09 18.50 -6.69
CA LEU A 96 -0.46 17.88 -5.48
C LEU A 96 -1.35 16.70 -5.89
N PHE A 97 -1.38 15.65 -5.07
CA PHE A 97 -2.25 14.51 -5.33
C PHE A 97 -3.73 14.93 -5.32
N SER A 98 -4.08 15.95 -4.53
CA SER A 98 -5.42 16.56 -4.50
C SER A 98 -5.83 17.24 -5.81
N GLN A 99 -4.87 17.64 -6.66
CA GLN A 99 -5.15 18.21 -7.98
C GLN A 99 -5.24 17.14 -9.08
N LEU A 100 -4.77 15.93 -8.78
CA LEU A 100 -4.71 14.83 -9.75
C LEU A 100 -5.90 13.87 -9.65
N HIS A 101 -6.56 13.81 -8.50
CA HIS A 101 -7.66 12.88 -8.24
C HIS A 101 -8.93 13.65 -7.92
N VAL A 102 -10.04 13.19 -8.51
CA VAL A 102 -11.39 13.60 -8.12
C VAL A 102 -11.82 12.75 -6.92
N PHE A 103 -12.25 13.41 -5.86
CA PHE A 103 -12.76 12.77 -4.64
C PHE A 103 -14.28 12.88 -4.63
N LEU A 104 -14.96 11.78 -4.94
CA LEU A 104 -16.41 11.71 -4.94
C LEU A 104 -16.96 11.67 -3.51
N LYS A 105 -18.08 12.37 -3.29
CA LYS A 105 -18.89 12.24 -2.08
C LYS A 105 -19.73 10.95 -2.15
N PRO A 106 -20.09 10.37 -1.00
CA PRO A 106 -21.05 9.27 -0.96
C PRO A 106 -22.34 9.64 -1.72
N GLY A 107 -22.73 8.80 -2.69
CA GLY A 107 -23.92 9.00 -3.50
C GLY A 107 -23.79 9.94 -4.71
N GLU A 108 -22.64 10.61 -4.92
CA GLU A 108 -22.46 11.60 -6.01
C GLU A 108 -22.66 11.01 -7.42
N LEU A 109 -22.30 9.73 -7.62
CA LEU A 109 -22.56 9.05 -8.89
C LEU A 109 -24.06 8.81 -9.16
N LEU A 110 -24.87 8.72 -8.10
CA LEU A 110 -26.30 8.42 -8.21
C LEU A 110 -27.13 9.66 -8.55
N THR A 111 -26.62 10.86 -8.26
CA THR A 111 -27.35 12.12 -8.50
C THR A 111 -27.15 12.67 -9.92
N GLY A 112 -26.17 12.14 -10.67
CA GLY A 112 -25.84 12.62 -12.02
C GLY A 112 -25.02 13.91 -12.08
N GLU A 113 -24.76 14.54 -10.92
CA GLU A 113 -23.98 15.77 -10.79
C GLU A 113 -22.56 15.46 -10.29
N VAL A 114 -21.77 14.81 -11.14
CA VAL A 114 -20.39 14.41 -10.80
C VAL A 114 -19.40 15.46 -11.30
N ASN A 115 -18.50 15.91 -10.43
CA ASN A 115 -17.40 16.76 -10.87
C ASN A 115 -16.39 15.99 -11.72
N GLY A 116 -16.32 16.31 -13.01
CA GLY A 116 -15.34 15.77 -13.95
C GLY A 116 -15.89 14.69 -14.87
N GLU A 117 -15.37 14.65 -16.10
CA GLU A 117 -15.89 13.82 -17.19
C GLU A 117 -15.68 12.31 -16.95
N PHE A 118 -14.51 11.93 -16.40
CA PHE A 118 -14.10 10.53 -16.30
C PHE A 118 -15.10 9.66 -15.51
N TYR A 119 -15.40 10.03 -14.26
CA TYR A 119 -16.27 9.21 -13.41
C TYR A 119 -17.72 9.22 -13.88
N SER A 120 -18.20 10.35 -14.43
CA SER A 120 -19.53 10.44 -15.03
C SER A 120 -19.67 9.46 -16.20
N ARG A 121 -18.72 9.50 -17.15
CA ARG A 121 -18.71 8.60 -18.32
C ARG A 121 -18.61 7.14 -17.91
N MET A 122 -17.66 6.80 -17.02
CA MET A 122 -17.50 5.42 -16.54
C MET A 122 -18.76 4.91 -15.85
N TRP A 123 -19.45 5.76 -15.09
CA TRP A 123 -20.70 5.39 -14.41
C TRP A 123 -21.84 5.13 -15.40
N GLN A 124 -21.99 5.95 -16.44
CA GLN A 124 -23.01 5.74 -17.49
C GLN A 124 -22.76 4.47 -18.31
N MET A 125 -21.49 4.09 -18.50
CA MET A 125 -21.10 2.84 -19.16
C MET A 125 -21.28 1.61 -18.27
N ALA A 126 -21.30 1.79 -16.95
CA ALA A 126 -21.35 0.68 -16.00
C ALA A 126 -22.72 -0.01 -15.99
N ARG A 127 -22.69 -1.33 -15.83
CA ARG A 127 -23.88 -2.18 -15.77
C ARG A 127 -23.78 -3.11 -14.57
N ALA A 128 -24.90 -3.31 -13.87
CA ALA A 128 -24.95 -4.21 -12.72
C ALA A 128 -25.01 -5.69 -13.13
N ASP A 129 -25.46 -5.98 -14.35
CA ASP A 129 -25.72 -7.30 -14.89
C ASP A 129 -24.62 -7.83 -15.82
N SER A 130 -23.59 -7.03 -16.11
CA SER A 130 -22.52 -7.40 -17.03
C SER A 130 -21.21 -6.67 -16.72
N PHE A 131 -20.08 -7.30 -17.07
CA PHE A 131 -18.76 -6.65 -17.08
C PHE A 131 -18.49 -5.89 -18.39
N GLU A 132 -19.33 -6.06 -19.41
CA GLU A 132 -19.25 -5.33 -20.68
C GLU A 132 -19.86 -3.92 -20.54
N PRO A 133 -19.29 -2.89 -21.19
CA PRO A 133 -19.80 -1.53 -21.12
C PRO A 133 -21.13 -1.38 -21.87
N ASN A 134 -21.93 -0.40 -21.46
CA ASN A 134 -23.09 0.05 -22.22
C ASN A 134 -22.64 0.87 -23.45
N GLU A 135 -22.72 0.27 -24.64
CA GLU A 135 -22.25 0.88 -25.90
C GLU A 135 -22.94 2.21 -26.25
N VAL A 136 -24.20 2.41 -25.82
CA VAL A 136 -24.97 3.64 -26.07
C VAL A 136 -24.42 4.83 -25.26
N ALA A 137 -23.79 4.55 -24.11
CA ALA A 137 -23.17 5.57 -23.24
C ALA A 137 -21.67 5.76 -23.52
N ALA A 138 -21.08 4.93 -24.38
CA ALA A 138 -19.65 4.94 -24.68
C ALA A 138 -19.27 5.89 -25.83
N ALA A 139 -20.25 6.25 -26.68
CA ALA A 139 -20.14 7.15 -27.83
C ALA A 139 -20.43 8.61 -27.45
#